data_AF-A0A9E2H4M5-F1
#
_entry.id   AF-A0A9E2H4M5-F1
#
_cell.length_a   1.000
_cell.length_b   1.000
_cell.length_c   1.000
_cell.angle_alpha   90.00
_cell.angle_beta   90.00
_cell.angle_gamma   90.00
#
_symmetry.space_group_name_H-M   'P 1'
#
loop_
_entity.id
_entity.type
_entity.pdbx_description
1 polymer ?
#
loop_
_entity_poly.entity_id
_entity_poly.type
_entity_poly.pdbx_seq_one_letter_code
_entity_poly.pdbx_strand_id
1 'polypeptide(L)'
;MTTELNSKYIQLQLILHELESVVIGYSGGVDSTLLLKVAVDTLGEKAFGVIGKSETYPLREYEEAERLAKSFGASYEVVYTEETDNLKFRENPPDRCYYCKTELFSKLTDIAQARNIKWICDGTN
;
A
#
# COMPACT_ATOMS: atom_id res chain seq x y z
N MET A 1 -25.57 1.47 -2.83
CA MET A 1 -24.64 2.36 -3.57
C MET A 1 -25.41 3.05 -4.68
N THR A 2 -25.08 4.31 -4.99
CA THR A 2 -25.66 5.01 -6.16
C THR A 2 -25.15 4.36 -7.45
N THR A 3 -25.86 4.54 -8.56
CA THR A 3 -25.44 4.03 -9.88
C THR A 3 -24.02 4.50 -10.24
N GLU A 4 -23.71 5.76 -9.95
CA GLU A 4 -22.37 6.34 -10.18
C GLU A 4 -21.29 5.63 -9.35
N LEU A 5 -21.55 5.39 -8.06
CA LEU A 5 -20.59 4.73 -7.17
C LEU A 5 -20.37 3.26 -7.55
N ASN A 6 -21.42 2.56 -7.99
CA ASN A 6 -21.30 1.21 -8.54
C ASN A 6 -20.43 1.20 -9.80
N SER A 7 -20.61 2.17 -10.70
CA SER A 7 -19.79 2.26 -11.91
C SER A 7 -18.30 2.48 -11.57
N LYS A 8 -17.97 3.37 -10.63
CA LYS A 8 -16.58 3.58 -10.19
C LYS A 8 -15.98 2.33 -9.56
N TYR A 9 -16.76 1.61 -8.75
CA TYR A 9 -16.32 0.35 -8.13
C TYR A 9 -16.01 -0.72 -9.18
N ILE A 10 -16.90 -0.91 -10.16
CA ILE A 10 -16.69 -1.87 -11.25
C ILE A 10 -15.46 -1.49 -12.09
N GLN A 11 -15.28 -0.20 -12.39
CA GLN A 11 -14.10 0.28 -13.12
C GLN A 11 -12.79 -0.04 -12.38
N LEU A 12 -12.75 0.15 -11.06
CA LEU A 12 -11.59 -0.25 -10.25
C LEU A 12 -11.29 -1.74 -10.38
N GLN A 13 -12.31 -2.61 -10.32
CA GLN A 13 -12.13 -4.05 -10.48
C GLN A 13 -11.62 -4.42 -11.88
N LEU A 14 -12.14 -3.77 -12.92
CA LEU A 14 -11.68 -3.99 -14.30
C LEU A 14 -10.21 -3.60 -14.48
N ILE A 15 -9.80 -2.43 -13.97
CA ILE A 15 -8.41 -1.99 -13.99
C ILE A 15 -7.53 -3.03 -13.29
N LEU A 16 -7.90 -3.45 -12.08
CA LEU A 16 -7.14 -4.45 -11.33
C LEU A 16 -7.01 -5.77 -12.10
N HIS A 17 -8.09 -6.24 -12.73
CA HIS A 17 -8.06 -7.44 -13.56
C HIS A 17 -7.10 -7.30 -14.76
N GLU A 18 -7.07 -6.15 -15.42
CA GLU A 18 -6.13 -5.86 -16.53
C GLU A 18 -4.65 -5.82 -16.07
N LEU A 19 -4.39 -5.45 -14.82
CA LEU A 19 -3.04 -5.45 -14.26
C LEU A 19 -2.53 -6.86 -13.93
N GLU A 20 -3.42 -7.85 -13.82
CA GLU A 20 -3.17 -9.27 -13.51
C GLU A 20 -2.58 -9.56 -12.11
N SER A 21 -1.65 -8.75 -11.62
CA SER A 21 -1.03 -8.82 -10.30
C SER A 21 -0.51 -7.46 -9.87
N VAL A 22 -0.57 -7.16 -8.56
CA VAL A 22 -0.23 -5.83 -8.03
C VAL A 22 0.47 -5.92 -6.67
N VAL A 23 1.46 -5.05 -6.47
CA VAL A 23 1.97 -4.69 -5.14
C VAL A 23 1.30 -3.38 -4.71
N ILE A 24 0.76 -3.34 -3.50
CA ILE A 24 0.01 -2.19 -2.98
C ILE A 24 0.71 -1.63 -1.75
N GLY A 25 1.06 -0.35 -1.79
CA GLY A 25 1.48 0.39 -0.60
C GLY A 25 0.29 0.54 0.36
N TYR A 26 0.33 -0.17 1.49
CA TYR A 26 -0.78 -0.30 2.42
C TYR A 26 -0.47 0.38 3.76
N SER A 27 -1.25 1.40 4.10
CA SER A 27 -1.06 2.23 5.30
C SER A 27 -2.10 2.01 6.41
N GLY A 28 -3.11 1.15 6.19
CA GLY A 28 -4.26 1.03 7.09
C GLY A 28 -5.30 2.15 6.98
N GLY A 29 -5.01 3.22 6.23
CA GLY A 29 -5.98 4.28 5.92
C GLY A 29 -7.16 3.77 5.08
N VAL A 30 -8.26 4.53 5.02
CA VAL A 30 -9.49 4.11 4.33
C VAL A 30 -9.26 3.83 2.84
N ASP A 31 -8.48 4.69 2.15
CA ASP A 31 -8.26 4.57 0.71
C ASP A 31 -7.37 3.36 0.37
N SER A 32 -6.26 3.19 1.08
CA SER A 32 -5.36 2.05 0.89
C SER A 32 -6.00 0.72 1.35
N THR A 33 -6.86 0.76 2.37
CA THR A 33 -7.66 -0.41 2.80
C THR A 33 -8.68 -0.80 1.75
N LEU A 34 -9.42 0.17 1.20
CA LEU A 34 -10.36 -0.09 0.12
C LEU A 34 -9.65 -0.70 -1.09
N LEU A 35 -8.54 -0.10 -1.53
CA LEU A 35 -7.78 -0.59 -2.68
C LEU A 35 -7.27 -2.02 -2.45
N LEU A 36 -6.65 -2.29 -1.30
CA LEU A 36 -6.13 -3.63 -0.98
C LEU A 36 -7.27 -4.65 -0.88
N LYS A 37 -8.39 -4.30 -0.24
CA LYS A 37 -9.56 -5.19 -0.14
C LYS A 37 -10.11 -5.55 -1.51
N VAL A 38 -10.33 -4.55 -2.37
CA VAL A 38 -10.87 -4.77 -3.72
C VAL A 38 -9.88 -5.55 -4.58
N ALA A 39 -8.58 -5.31 -4.44
CA ALA A 39 -7.55 -6.10 -5.11
C ALA A 39 -7.57 -7.56 -4.66
N VAL A 40 -7.66 -7.84 -3.35
CA VAL A 40 -7.80 -9.22 -2.85
C VAL A 40 -9.07 -9.88 -3.38
N ASP A 41 -10.21 -9.19 -3.37
CA ASP A 41 -11.47 -9.74 -3.87
C ASP A 41 -11.45 -10.01 -5.39
N THR A 42 -10.65 -9.24 -6.14
CA THR A 42 -10.60 -9.31 -7.60
C THR A 42 -9.50 -10.27 -8.09
N LEU A 43 -8.35 -10.28 -7.43
CA LEU A 43 -7.13 -10.95 -7.88
C LEU A 43 -6.68 -12.10 -6.96
N GLY A 44 -7.25 -12.22 -5.75
CA GLY A 44 -6.87 -13.21 -4.75
C GLY A 44 -5.39 -13.07 -4.36
N GLU A 45 -4.66 -14.18 -4.45
CA GLU A 45 -3.22 -14.26 -4.08
C GLU A 45 -2.30 -13.39 -4.95
N LYS A 46 -2.80 -12.88 -6.09
CA LYS A 46 -2.05 -11.97 -6.96
C LYS A 46 -2.08 -10.50 -6.51
N ALA A 47 -2.80 -10.20 -5.42
CA ALA A 47 -2.74 -8.91 -4.73
C ALA A 47 -1.83 -9.03 -3.50
N PHE A 48 -0.80 -8.18 -3.43
CA PHE A 48 0.17 -8.20 -2.36
C PHE A 48 0.29 -6.84 -1.66
N GLY A 49 -0.03 -6.76 -0.37
CA GLY A 49 0.11 -5.55 0.43
C GLY A 49 1.52 -5.37 0.99
N VAL A 50 1.98 -4.13 1.12
CA VAL A 50 3.23 -3.80 1.80
C VAL A 50 2.98 -2.72 2.83
N ILE A 51 3.24 -3.04 4.09
CA ILE A 51 3.08 -2.12 5.22
C ILE A 51 4.43 -1.50 5.55
N GLY A 52 4.54 -0.18 5.40
CA GLY A 52 5.69 0.57 5.88
C GLY A 52 5.62 0.78 7.40
N LYS A 53 6.71 0.49 8.10
CA LYS A 53 6.86 0.72 9.55
C LYS A 53 8.14 1.50 9.82
N SER A 54 8.02 2.64 10.49
CA SER A 54 9.18 3.41 10.98
C SER A 54 9.09 3.60 12.49
N GLU A 55 10.19 4.08 13.10
CA GLU A 55 10.22 4.44 14.52
C GLU A 55 9.20 5.52 14.89
N THR A 56 8.81 6.36 13.92
CA THR A 56 7.83 7.43 14.09
C THR A 56 6.40 6.97 13.86
N TYR A 57 6.20 5.78 13.27
CA TYR A 57 4.88 5.25 12.99
C TYR A 57 4.29 4.57 14.24
N PRO A 58 3.13 5.04 14.76
CA PRO A 58 2.58 4.51 15.99
C PRO A 58 2.29 3.01 15.91
N LEU A 59 2.75 2.24 16.90
CA LEU A 59 2.55 0.78 16.94
C LEU A 59 1.07 0.38 16.78
N ARG A 60 0.16 1.16 17.38
CA ARG A 60 -1.28 0.94 17.29
C ARG A 60 -1.80 1.03 15.86
N GLU A 61 -1.30 1.96 15.06
CA GLU A 61 -1.73 2.10 13.66
C GLU A 61 -1.24 0.92 12.83
N TYR A 62 -0.01 0.47 13.06
CA TYR A 62 0.52 -0.75 12.46
C TYR A 62 -0.32 -1.99 12.83
N GLU A 63 -0.62 -2.19 14.11
CA GLU A 63 -1.41 -3.33 14.58
C GLU A 63 -2.82 -3.32 13.98
N GLU A 64 -3.42 -2.14 13.83
CA GLU A 64 -4.73 -2.01 13.21
C GLU A 64 -4.70 -2.32 11.71
N ALA A 65 -3.72 -1.79 10.97
CA ALA A 65 -3.51 -2.10 9.56
C ALA A 65 -3.30 -3.61 9.37
N GLU A 66 -2.42 -4.21 10.17
CA GLU A 66 -2.13 -5.65 10.11
C GLU A 66 -3.39 -6.50 10.38
N ARG A 67 -4.16 -6.13 11.41
CA ARG A 67 -5.42 -6.81 11.76
C ARG A 67 -6.42 -6.74 10.61
N LEU A 68 -6.55 -5.58 9.96
CA LEU A 68 -7.45 -5.40 8.82
C LEU A 68 -6.99 -6.26 7.63
N ALA A 69 -5.73 -6.19 7.23
CA ALA A 69 -5.17 -7.03 6.17
C ALA A 69 -5.46 -8.52 6.39
N LYS A 70 -5.23 -9.01 7.61
CA LYS A 70 -5.56 -10.39 7.99
C LYS A 70 -7.05 -10.69 7.88
N SER A 71 -7.91 -9.78 8.32
CA SER A 71 -9.37 -9.99 8.37
C SER A 71 -10.01 -10.25 7.00
N PHE A 72 -9.40 -9.75 5.93
CA PHE A 72 -9.85 -9.99 4.56
C PHE A 72 -8.91 -10.89 3.74
N GLY A 73 -7.95 -11.56 4.39
CA GLY A 73 -7.10 -12.56 3.75
C GLY A 73 -6.04 -12.00 2.80
N ALA A 74 -5.58 -10.77 2.98
CA ALA A 74 -4.47 -10.25 2.19
C ALA A 74 -3.18 -11.00 2.48
N SER A 75 -2.44 -11.31 1.41
CA SER A 75 -1.00 -11.55 1.50
C SER A 75 -0.30 -10.20 1.65
N TYR A 76 0.60 -10.09 2.63
CA TYR A 76 1.34 -8.86 2.85
C TYR A 76 2.72 -9.09 3.46
N GLU A 77 3.57 -8.07 3.40
CA GLU A 77 4.86 -8.01 4.09
C GLU A 77 5.03 -6.66 4.78
N VAL A 78 5.82 -6.65 5.85
CA VAL A 78 6.15 -5.44 6.60
C VAL A 78 7.57 -5.03 6.25
N VAL A 79 7.73 -3.80 5.78
CA VAL A 79 9.04 -3.21 5.51
C VAL A 79 9.35 -2.16 6.56
N TYR A 80 10.56 -2.23 7.12
CA TYR A 80 11.03 -1.21 8.04
C TYR A 80 11.64 -0.05 7.23
N THR A 81 11.14 1.17 7.42
CA THR A 81 11.73 2.40 6.86
C THR A 81 12.57 3.08 7.95
N GLU A 82 13.80 3.45 7.60
CA GLU A 82 14.81 4.00 8.53
C GLU A 82 14.84 5.53 8.42
N GLU A 83 13.67 6.14 8.43
CA GLU A 83 13.47 7.58 8.20
C GLU A 83 14.24 8.42 9.25
N THR A 84 14.39 7.94 10.48
CA THR A 84 15.07 8.63 11.59
C THR A 84 16.59 8.63 11.52
N ASP A 85 17.19 7.70 10.78
CA ASP A 85 18.64 7.62 10.54
C ASP A 85 19.08 8.47 9.34
N ASN A 86 18.13 8.92 8.52
CA ASN A 86 18.41 9.87 7.46
C ASN A 86 18.53 11.30 8.03
N LEU A 87 19.76 11.83 8.08
CA LEU A 87 20.05 13.20 8.53
C LEU A 87 19.14 14.27 7.88
N LYS A 88 18.74 14.08 6.61
CA LYS A 88 17.85 15.02 5.89
C LYS A 88 16.39 14.97 6.36
N PHE A 89 15.93 13.86 6.91
CA PHE A 89 14.60 13.76 7.51
C PHE A 89 14.55 14.44 8.88
N ARG A 90 15.64 14.33 9.65
CA ARG A 90 15.78 14.99 10.97
C ARG A 90 15.74 16.52 10.89
N GLU A 91 16.14 17.09 9.75
CA GLU A 91 16.06 18.54 9.49
C GLU A 91 14.61 19.03 9.30
N ASN A 92 13.63 18.11 9.23
CA ASN A 92 12.21 18.39 9.00
C ASN A 92 11.99 19.42 7.88
N PRO A 93 12.60 19.25 6.69
CA PRO A 93 12.48 20.22 5.64
C PRO A 93 11.05 20.22 5.07
N PRO A 94 10.63 21.29 4.37
CA PRO A 94 9.29 21.38 3.80
C PRO A 94 8.91 20.21 2.87
N ASP A 95 9.91 19.55 2.27
CA ASP A 95 9.80 18.45 1.33
C ASP A 95 9.97 17.05 1.97
N ARG A 96 9.98 16.92 3.31
CA ARG A 96 10.13 15.61 3.99
C ARG A 96 9.22 14.51 3.46
N CYS A 97 7.98 14.84 3.10
CA CYS A 97 6.99 13.89 2.59
C CYS A 97 7.40 13.29 1.24
N TYR A 98 8.14 14.05 0.42
CA TYR A 98 8.69 13.55 -0.85
C TYR A 98 9.77 12.49 -0.60
N TYR A 99 10.67 12.71 0.35
CA TYR A 99 11.70 11.72 0.70
C TYR A 99 11.08 10.44 1.27
N CYS A 100 10.11 10.55 2.17
CA CYS A 100 9.40 9.38 2.72
C CYS A 100 8.72 8.56 1.61
N LYS A 101 7.99 9.22 0.70
CA LYS A 101 7.36 8.52 -0.43
C LYS A 101 8.40 7.87 -1.34
N THR A 102 9.51 8.56 -1.63
CA THR A 102 10.57 8.03 -2.50
C THR A 102 11.17 6.75 -1.93
N GLU A 103 11.46 6.71 -0.62
CA GLU A 103 11.97 5.51 0.05
C GLU A 103 10.96 4.37 0.01
N LEU A 104 9.70 4.64 0.34
CA LEU A 104 8.63 3.64 0.29
C LEU A 104 8.50 3.05 -1.12
N PHE A 105 8.42 3.89 -2.16
CA PHE A 105 8.30 3.43 -3.53
C PHE A 105 9.53 2.67 -4.03
N SER A 106 10.73 2.99 -3.52
CA SER A 106 11.93 2.18 -3.78
C SER A 106 11.75 0.76 -3.21
N LYS A 107 11.33 0.64 -1.95
CA LYS A 107 11.09 -0.67 -1.31
C LYS A 107 9.97 -1.46 -2.01
N LEU A 108 8.89 -0.78 -2.40
CA LEU A 108 7.81 -1.39 -3.20
C LEU A 108 8.33 -1.91 -4.54
N THR A 109 9.25 -1.19 -5.18
CA THR A 109 9.86 -1.59 -6.46
C THR A 109 10.71 -2.83 -6.29
N ASP A 110 11.54 -2.89 -5.25
CA ASP A 110 12.37 -4.06 -4.96
C ASP A 110 11.52 -5.31 -4.70
N ILE A 111 10.43 -5.17 -3.93
CA ILE A 111 9.46 -6.25 -3.67
C ILE A 111 8.75 -6.68 -4.96
N ALA A 112 8.30 -5.73 -5.76
CA ALA A 112 7.63 -6.01 -7.02
C ALA A 112 8.55 -6.80 -7.96
N GLN A 113 9.82 -6.40 -8.09
CA GLN A 113 10.82 -7.12 -8.87
C GLN A 113 11.09 -8.53 -8.33
N ALA A 114 11.30 -8.67 -7.01
CA ALA A 114 11.55 -9.97 -6.38
C ALA A 114 10.38 -10.96 -6.56
N ARG A 115 9.15 -10.44 -6.65
CA ARG A 115 7.92 -11.22 -6.87
C ARG A 115 7.52 -11.35 -8.34
N ASN A 116 8.29 -10.75 -9.26
CA ASN A 116 7.95 -10.66 -10.69
C ASN A 116 6.55 -10.06 -10.94
N ILE A 117 6.18 -9.06 -10.14
CA ILE A 117 4.95 -8.28 -10.27
C ILE A 117 5.30 -6.96 -10.96
N LYS A 118 4.58 -6.63 -12.03
CA LYS A 118 4.88 -5.45 -12.86
C LYS A 118 4.35 -4.14 -12.27
N TRP A 119 3.27 -4.21 -11.50
CA TRP A 119 2.47 -3.04 -11.15
C TRP A 119 2.52 -2.75 -9.66
N ILE A 120 2.71 -1.47 -9.36
CA ILE A 120 2.67 -0.92 -8.00
C ILE A 120 1.50 0.06 -7.96
N CYS A 121 0.68 -0.04 -6.92
CA CYS A 121 -0.46 0.87 -6.70
C CYS A 121 -0.40 1.47 -5.30
N ASP A 122 -0.95 2.68 -5.14
CA ASP A 122 -1.15 3.32 -3.85
C ASP A 122 -2.55 3.92 -3.75
N GLY A 123 -3.01 4.15 -2.53
CA GLY A 123 -4.35 4.69 -2.24
C GLY A 123 -4.45 6.21 -2.38
N THR A 124 -3.68 6.86 -3.28
CA THR A 124 -3.79 8.31 -3.49
C THR A 124 -5.01 8.60 -4.36
N ASN A 125 -5.88 9.52 -3.91
CA ASN A 125 -7.13 9.96 -4.57
C ASN A 125 -7.08 11.45 -4.91
#